data_AF-I0RAQ8-F1
#
_entry.id   AF-I0RAQ8-F1
#
_cell.length_a   1.000
_cell.length_b   1.000
_cell.length_c   1.000
_cell.angle_alpha   90.00
_cell.angle_beta   90.00
_cell.angle_gamma   90.00
#
_symmetry.space_group_name_H-M   'P 1'
#
loop_
_entity.id
_entity.type
_entity.pdbx_description
1 polymer ?
#
loop_
_entity_poly.entity_id
_entity_poly.type
_entity_poly.pdbx_seq_one_letter_code
_entity_poly.pdbx_strand_id
1 'polypeptide(L)'
;MNFLEKIRPKEKLKYLRWFDILIVTCIMFGIFIVTSTQLFIGLLQSDPQAIQDSAESMDITSDGAAYTGNFTLQSILLIIALLYLLIRNFDFKQLKIRLHWSVIIWIPVLFSIIGLFGDLVTTVSGEYNYFDPSLFKYINPIEALNKFLALSPFAIGYAFLNGFYEEFFFLGF
;
A
#
# COMPACT_ATOMS: atom_id res chain seq x y z
N MET A 1 12.59 15.54 37.36
CA MET A 1 11.74 15.44 36.15
C MET A 1 10.72 14.34 36.41
N ASN A 2 9.43 14.68 36.37
CA ASN A 2 8.36 13.70 36.60
C ASN A 2 8.25 12.75 35.39
N PHE A 3 7.98 11.46 35.63
CA PHE A 3 7.78 10.45 34.58
C PHE A 3 6.72 10.88 33.55
N LEU A 4 5.71 11.63 34.01
CA LEU A 4 4.68 12.25 33.19
C LEU A 4 5.21 13.30 32.19
N GLU A 5 6.22 14.10 32.56
CA GLU A 5 6.85 15.07 31.65
C GLU A 5 7.72 14.37 30.59
N LYS A 6 8.20 13.15 30.88
CA LYS A 6 8.93 12.32 29.92
C LYS A 6 8.00 11.67 28.89
N ILE A 7 6.77 11.33 29.28
CA ILE A 7 5.74 10.73 28.40
C ILE A 7 4.97 11.82 27.63
N ARG A 8 4.63 12.94 28.26
CA ARG A 8 3.93 14.05 27.61
C ARG A 8 4.72 15.35 27.81
N PRO A 9 5.57 15.74 26.83
CA PRO A 9 6.28 17.00 26.91
C PRO A 9 5.29 18.17 26.86
N LYS A 10 5.59 19.22 27.63
CA LYS A 10 4.78 20.46 27.70
C LYS A 10 4.81 21.23 26.38
N GLU A 11 5.95 21.21 25.70
CA GLU A 11 6.10 21.76 24.35
C GLU A 11 5.76 20.72 23.28
N LYS A 12 5.27 21.19 22.14
CA LYS A 12 4.95 20.31 21.01
C LYS A 12 6.23 19.69 20.45
N LEU A 13 6.22 18.38 20.22
CA LEU A 13 7.33 17.69 19.59
C LEU A 13 7.36 17.98 18.09
N LYS A 14 8.47 18.57 17.64
CA LYS A 14 8.78 18.76 16.22
C LYS A 14 9.50 17.56 15.58
N TYR A 15 10.04 16.65 16.38
CA TYR A 15 10.70 15.46 15.86
C TYR A 15 10.41 14.32 16.82
N LEU A 16 10.15 13.14 16.26
CA LEU A 16 9.98 11.92 17.04
C LEU A 16 11.33 11.49 17.61
N ARG A 17 11.35 11.01 18.86
CA ARG A 17 12.55 10.37 19.40
C ARG A 17 12.68 9.00 18.75
N TRP A 18 13.90 8.45 18.73
CA TRP A 18 14.19 7.15 18.10
C TRP A 18 13.25 6.01 18.57
N PHE A 19 12.86 6.02 19.84
CA PHE A 19 11.92 5.02 20.38
C PHE A 19 10.47 5.31 20.04
N ASP A 20 10.09 6.57 19.83
CA ASP A 20 8.75 6.92 19.35
C ASP A 20 8.59 6.40 17.90
N ILE A 21 9.65 6.50 17.09
CA ILE A 21 9.71 5.92 15.75
C ILE A 21 9.53 4.40 15.84
N LEU A 22 10.31 3.72 16.70
CA LEU A 22 10.21 2.26 16.88
C LEU A 22 8.80 1.83 17.29
N ILE A 23 8.18 2.53 18.26
CA ILE A 23 6.82 2.22 18.71
C ILE A 23 5.81 2.41 17.58
N VAL A 24 5.88 3.53 16.85
CA VAL A 24 4.99 3.81 15.72
C VAL A 24 5.17 2.76 14.62
N THR A 25 6.40 2.37 14.29
CA THR A 25 6.68 1.28 13.34
C THR A 25 6.09 -0.05 13.80
N CYS A 26 6.24 -0.41 15.09
CA CYS A 26 5.64 -1.64 15.62
C CYS A 26 4.11 -1.63 15.57
N ILE A 27 3.48 -0.49 15.88
CA ILE A 27 2.03 -0.34 15.79
C ILE A 27 1.57 -0.50 14.32
N MET A 28 2.27 0.16 13.39
CA MET A 28 1.80 0.30 12.03
C MET A 28 2.13 -0.89 11.14
N PHE A 29 3.32 -1.47 11.32
CA PHE A 29 3.86 -2.51 10.46
C PHE A 29 4.21 -3.80 11.19
N GLY A 30 4.18 -3.84 12.53
CA GLY A 30 4.63 -5.02 13.28
C GLY A 30 3.96 -6.32 12.84
N ILE A 31 2.63 -6.29 12.65
CA ILE A 31 1.89 -7.46 12.17
C ILE A 31 2.26 -7.81 10.73
N PHE A 32 2.40 -6.83 9.84
CA PHE A 32 2.76 -7.05 8.44
C PHE A 32 4.19 -7.58 8.28
N ILE A 33 5.13 -7.10 9.09
CA ILE A 33 6.51 -7.60 9.12
C ILE A 33 6.53 -9.08 9.52
N VAL A 34 5.80 -9.45 10.57
CA VAL A 34 5.74 -10.85 11.01
C VAL A 34 5.06 -11.73 9.96
N THR A 35 3.90 -11.33 9.46
CA THR A 35 3.14 -12.12 8.47
C THR A 35 3.91 -12.27 7.16
N SER A 36 4.52 -11.19 6.65
CA SER A 36 5.33 -11.27 5.42
C SER A 36 6.57 -12.15 5.59
N THR A 37 7.22 -12.09 6.76
CA THR A 37 8.37 -12.94 7.06
C THR A 37 7.98 -14.41 7.19
N GLN A 38 6.86 -14.70 7.85
CA GLN A 38 6.33 -16.07 7.95
C GLN A 38 5.98 -16.63 6.57
N LEU A 39 5.32 -15.82 5.74
CA LEU A 39 4.96 -16.20 4.37
C LEU A 39 6.23 -16.45 3.53
N PHE A 40 7.20 -15.54 3.59
CA PHE A 40 8.47 -15.69 2.89
C PHE A 40 9.23 -16.96 3.31
N ILE A 41 9.35 -17.23 4.61
CA ILE A 41 9.98 -18.46 5.12
C ILE A 41 9.19 -19.69 4.68
N GLY A 42 7.86 -19.64 4.71
CA GLY A 42 6.99 -20.71 4.21
C GLY A 42 7.22 -21.01 2.73
N LEU A 43 7.37 -19.98 1.89
CA LEU A 43 7.73 -20.13 0.48
C LEU A 43 9.11 -20.74 0.29
N LEU A 44 10.10 -20.35 1.10
CA LEU A 44 11.45 -20.94 1.06
C LEU A 44 11.49 -22.42 1.46
N GLN A 45 10.54 -22.87 2.29
CA GLN A 45 10.45 -24.24 2.80
C GLN A 45 9.56 -25.16 1.94
N SER A 46 8.80 -24.59 1.01
CA SER A 46 7.81 -25.31 0.21
C SER A 46 8.40 -25.83 -1.12
N ASP A 47 7.95 -27.00 -1.57
CA ASP A 47 8.23 -27.54 -2.91
C ASP A 47 7.73 -26.57 -3.99
N PRO A 48 8.39 -26.38 -5.15
CA PRO A 48 8.03 -25.34 -6.14
C PRO A 48 6.56 -25.37 -6.61
N GLN A 49 5.89 -26.52 -6.52
CA GLN A 49 4.45 -26.65 -6.79
C GLN A 49 3.56 -25.96 -5.75
N ALA A 50 3.91 -26.05 -4.46
CA ALA A 50 3.15 -25.39 -3.39
C ALA A 50 3.31 -23.85 -3.40
N ILE A 51 4.42 -23.34 -3.94
CA ILE A 51 4.62 -21.90 -4.19
C ILE A 51 3.63 -21.39 -5.24
N GLN A 52 3.38 -22.18 -6.28
CA GLN A 52 2.43 -21.83 -7.34
C GLN A 52 0.99 -21.89 -6.83
N ASP A 53 0.61 -22.91 -6.05
CA ASP A 53 -0.72 -23.00 -5.42
C ASP A 53 -0.96 -21.87 -4.41
N SER A 54 0.08 -21.42 -3.69
CA SER A 54 0.02 -20.28 -2.77
C SER A 54 -0.14 -18.94 -3.50
N ALA A 55 0.47 -18.81 -4.67
CA ALA A 55 0.35 -17.61 -5.51
C ALA A 55 -1.00 -17.57 -6.27
N GLU A 56 -1.53 -18.72 -6.67
CA GLU A 56 -2.84 -18.85 -7.31
C GLU A 56 -4.00 -18.71 -6.31
N SER A 57 -3.82 -19.13 -5.05
CA SER A 57 -4.76 -18.82 -3.96
C SER A 57 -4.66 -17.38 -3.44
N MET A 58 -3.61 -16.64 -3.82
CA MET A 58 -3.57 -15.17 -3.78
C MET A 58 -4.32 -14.59 -5.00
N ASP A 59 -5.56 -15.03 -5.22
CA ASP A 59 -6.53 -14.26 -6.00
C ASP A 59 -6.85 -12.97 -5.25
N ILE A 60 -5.94 -12.01 -5.34
CA ILE A 60 -6.08 -10.63 -4.89
C ILE A 60 -7.16 -9.91 -5.75
N THR A 61 -7.68 -10.57 -6.79
CA THR A 61 -8.51 -9.93 -7.82
C THR A 61 -10.02 -10.12 -7.72
N SER A 62 -10.59 -10.83 -6.72
CA SER A 62 -12.05 -10.95 -6.69
C SER A 62 -12.76 -10.85 -5.34
N ASP A 63 -12.10 -11.07 -4.20
CA ASP A 63 -12.83 -11.13 -2.93
C ASP A 63 -12.83 -9.80 -2.17
N GLY A 64 -13.93 -9.05 -2.25
CA GLY A 64 -14.17 -7.83 -1.47
C GLY A 64 -14.03 -8.04 0.05
N ALA A 65 -14.07 -9.29 0.53
CA ALA A 65 -13.80 -9.69 1.90
C ALA A 65 -12.32 -9.44 2.32
N ALA A 66 -11.35 -9.69 1.44
CA ALA A 66 -9.93 -9.47 1.74
C ALA A 66 -9.60 -7.98 1.89
N TYR A 67 -10.15 -7.15 1.01
CA TYR A 67 -10.00 -5.69 1.06
C TYR A 67 -10.64 -5.09 2.31
N THR A 68 -11.82 -5.56 2.71
CA THR A 68 -12.54 -5.04 3.89
C THR A 68 -11.80 -5.37 5.19
N GLY A 69 -11.28 -6.59 5.32
CA GLY A 69 -10.48 -7.01 6.47
C GLY A 69 -9.19 -6.19 6.62
N ASN A 70 -8.44 -6.08 5.53
CA ASN A 70 -7.18 -5.32 5.51
C ASN A 70 -7.40 -3.82 5.74
N PHE A 71 -8.45 -3.25 5.15
CA PHE A 71 -8.85 -1.86 5.38
C PHE A 71 -9.19 -1.59 6.84
N THR A 72 -9.97 -2.48 7.47
CA THR A 72 -10.35 -2.35 8.88
C THR A 72 -9.13 -2.40 9.78
N LEU A 73 -8.24 -3.37 9.55
CA LEU A 73 -7.00 -3.52 10.30
C LEU A 73 -6.10 -2.28 10.16
N GLN A 74 -5.81 -1.84 8.93
CA GLN A 74 -5.01 -0.63 8.71
C GLN A 74 -5.67 0.62 9.31
N SER A 75 -7.00 0.71 9.30
CA SER A 75 -7.69 1.84 9.91
C SER A 75 -7.51 1.84 11.44
N ILE A 76 -7.66 0.68 12.09
CA ILE A 76 -7.48 0.54 13.54
C ILE A 76 -6.04 0.86 13.95
N LEU A 77 -5.05 0.30 13.26
CA LEU A 77 -3.65 0.56 13.56
C LEU A 77 -3.33 2.05 13.41
N LEU A 78 -3.88 2.72 12.38
CA LEU A 78 -3.66 4.15 12.14
C LEU A 78 -4.25 4.98 13.27
N ILE A 79 -5.46 4.66 13.71
CA ILE A 79 -6.08 5.31 14.86
C ILE A 79 -5.20 5.14 16.12
N ILE A 80 -4.68 3.94 16.38
CA ILE A 80 -3.80 3.68 17.53
C ILE A 80 -2.51 4.51 17.43
N ALA A 81 -1.89 4.58 16.25
CA ALA A 81 -0.68 5.38 16.02
C ALA A 81 -0.96 6.88 16.22
N LEU A 82 -2.07 7.39 15.70
CA LEU A 82 -2.49 8.79 15.90
C LEU A 82 -2.75 9.10 17.38
N LEU A 83 -3.44 8.21 18.10
CA LEU A 83 -3.67 8.35 19.55
C LEU A 83 -2.35 8.39 20.31
N TYR A 84 -1.40 7.52 19.97
CA TYR A 84 -0.06 7.54 20.55
C TYR A 84 0.63 8.89 20.31
N LEU A 85 0.63 9.40 19.07
CA LEU A 85 1.22 10.69 18.72
C LEU A 85 0.54 11.87 19.41
N LEU A 86 -0.79 11.82 19.59
CA LEU A 86 -1.56 12.81 20.35
C LEU A 86 -1.15 12.82 21.83
N ILE A 87 -1.00 11.65 22.45
CA ILE A 87 -0.50 11.52 23.83
C ILE A 87 0.92 12.09 23.96
N ARG A 88 1.75 11.90 22.93
CA ARG A 88 3.12 12.43 22.85
C ARG A 88 3.19 13.92 22.50
N ASN A 89 2.05 14.60 22.30
CA ASN A 89 1.96 16.02 21.97
C ASN A 89 2.75 16.38 20.69
N PHE A 90 2.66 15.54 19.66
CA PHE A 90 3.34 15.73 18.38
C PHE A 90 2.75 16.91 17.57
N ASP A 91 3.60 17.67 16.86
CA ASP A 91 3.18 18.78 16.01
C ASP A 91 2.78 18.32 14.61
N PHE A 92 1.51 17.97 14.44
CA PHE A 92 0.96 17.56 13.13
C PHE A 92 1.07 18.63 12.03
N LYS A 93 1.36 19.90 12.36
CA LYS A 93 1.58 20.96 11.35
C LYS A 93 2.79 20.70 10.45
N GLN A 94 3.66 19.78 10.85
CA GLN A 94 4.82 19.36 10.07
C GLN A 94 4.48 18.45 8.90
N LEU A 95 3.34 17.76 8.97
CA LEU A 95 2.82 16.94 7.88
C LEU A 95 2.29 17.86 6.79
N LYS A 96 3.19 18.34 5.93
CA LYS A 96 2.86 19.19 4.79
C LYS A 96 2.29 18.35 3.64
N ILE A 97 1.12 17.76 3.86
CA ILE A 97 0.41 17.06 2.79
C ILE A 97 -0.13 18.10 1.82
N ARG A 98 0.37 18.09 0.58
CA ARG A 98 -0.08 18.98 -0.49
C ARG A 98 -0.50 18.13 -1.68
N LEU A 99 -1.78 18.15 -1.99
CA LEU A 99 -2.29 17.52 -3.20
C LEU A 99 -2.01 18.44 -4.39
N HIS A 100 -1.26 17.95 -5.36
CA HIS A 100 -0.99 18.68 -6.60
C HIS A 100 -1.88 18.11 -7.70
N TRP A 101 -2.73 18.95 -8.32
CA TRP A 101 -3.65 18.52 -9.38
C TRP A 101 -2.95 17.88 -10.59
N SER A 102 -1.68 18.24 -10.83
CA SER A 102 -0.86 17.61 -11.87
C SER A 102 -0.69 16.10 -11.66
N VAL A 103 -0.74 15.61 -10.41
CA VAL A 103 -0.58 14.18 -10.10
C VAL A 103 -1.72 13.37 -10.70
N ILE A 104 -2.94 13.90 -10.75
CA ILE A 104 -4.10 13.22 -11.34
C ILE A 104 -3.88 12.95 -12.84
N ILE A 105 -3.15 13.83 -13.54
CA ILE A 105 -2.81 13.65 -14.95
C ILE A 105 -1.61 12.69 -15.10
N TRP A 106 -0.61 12.80 -14.23
CA TRP A 106 0.59 11.96 -14.30
C TRP A 106 0.33 10.50 -13.95
N ILE A 107 -0.62 10.21 -13.05
CA ILE A 107 -0.99 8.82 -12.68
C ILE A 107 -1.34 7.97 -13.93
N PRO A 108 -2.36 8.31 -14.74
CA PRO A 108 -2.72 7.50 -15.91
C PRO A 108 -1.59 7.46 -16.95
N VAL A 109 -0.82 8.54 -17.10
CA VAL A 109 0.34 8.58 -18.01
C VAL A 109 1.40 7.56 -17.57
N LEU A 110 1.78 7.58 -16.29
CA LEU A 110 2.82 6.72 -15.75
C LEU A 110 2.40 5.25 -15.76
N PHE A 111 1.15 4.96 -15.40
CA PHE A 111 0.57 3.62 -15.52
C PHE A 111 0.53 3.12 -16.97
N SER A 112 0.21 4.00 -17.94
CA SER A 112 0.21 3.61 -19.36
C SER A 112 1.63 3.30 -19.85
N ILE A 113 2.61 4.11 -19.44
CA ILE A 113 4.02 3.87 -19.80
C ILE A 113 4.49 2.54 -19.22
N ILE A 114 4.29 2.30 -17.92
CA ILE A 114 4.71 1.06 -17.26
C ILE A 114 3.99 -0.16 -17.86
N GLY A 115 2.69 -0.04 -18.15
CA GLY A 115 1.92 -1.09 -18.83
C GLY A 115 2.50 -1.45 -20.19
N LEU A 116 2.76 -0.44 -21.04
CA LEU A 116 3.39 -0.65 -22.35
C LEU A 116 4.80 -1.25 -22.25
N PHE A 117 5.56 -0.90 -21.21
CA PHE A 117 6.84 -1.55 -20.94
C PHE A 117 6.66 -3.03 -20.58
N GLY A 118 5.67 -3.37 -19.74
CA GLY A 118 5.32 -4.76 -19.43
C GLY A 118 4.96 -5.55 -20.68
N ASP A 119 4.10 -4.99 -21.53
CA ASP A 119 3.71 -5.56 -22.82
C ASP A 119 4.92 -5.77 -23.75
N LEU A 120 5.90 -4.86 -23.72
CA LEU A 120 7.14 -4.98 -24.47
C LEU A 120 8.00 -6.13 -23.95
N VAL A 121 8.16 -6.24 -22.63
CA VAL A 121 8.96 -7.31 -22.03
C VAL A 121 8.36 -8.68 -22.35
N THR A 122 7.04 -8.86 -22.22
CA THR A 122 6.35 -10.13 -22.53
C THR A 122 6.40 -10.48 -24.02
N THR A 123 6.40 -9.47 -24.88
CA THR A 123 6.57 -9.67 -26.33
C THR A 123 8.00 -10.11 -26.66
N VAL A 124 9.01 -9.48 -26.05
CA VAL A 124 10.43 -9.80 -26.29
C VAL A 124 10.84 -11.12 -25.64
N SER A 125 10.24 -11.50 -24.50
CA SER A 125 10.47 -12.80 -23.85
C SER A 125 9.86 -13.97 -24.64
N GLY A 126 8.98 -13.68 -25.61
CA GLY A 126 8.34 -14.68 -26.45
C GLY A 126 7.13 -15.37 -25.80
N GLU A 127 6.63 -14.86 -24.69
CA GLU A 127 5.45 -15.41 -24.01
C GLU A 127 4.15 -15.05 -24.75
N TYR A 128 3.90 -13.76 -24.95
CA TYR A 128 2.71 -13.26 -25.63
C TYR A 128 2.98 -11.92 -26.30
N ASN A 129 2.53 -11.77 -27.56
CA ASN A 129 2.71 -10.55 -28.33
C ASN A 129 1.48 -9.64 -28.23
N TYR A 130 1.49 -8.72 -27.27
CA TYR A 130 0.43 -7.72 -27.08
C TYR A 130 0.38 -6.66 -28.20
N PHE A 131 1.43 -6.56 -29.04
CA PHE A 131 1.49 -5.63 -30.18
C PHE A 131 1.00 -6.23 -31.50
N ASP A 132 0.45 -7.46 -31.49
CA ASP A 132 -0.18 -8.02 -32.70
C ASP A 132 -1.35 -7.12 -33.14
N PRO A 133 -1.33 -6.57 -34.38
CA PRO A 133 -2.42 -5.74 -34.89
C PRO A 133 -3.79 -6.42 -34.87
N SER A 134 -3.82 -7.76 -34.87
CA SER A 134 -5.05 -8.53 -34.79
C SER A 134 -5.79 -8.33 -33.45
N LEU A 135 -5.09 -7.91 -32.39
CA LEU A 135 -5.63 -7.70 -31.05
C LEU A 135 -6.30 -6.34 -30.88
N PHE A 136 -5.97 -5.34 -31.70
CA PHE A 136 -6.53 -3.99 -31.59
C PHE A 136 -8.05 -3.95 -31.69
N LYS A 137 -8.66 -4.90 -32.41
CA LYS A 137 -10.12 -5.02 -32.52
C LYS A 137 -10.82 -5.41 -31.21
N TYR A 138 -10.07 -5.92 -30.23
CA TYR A 138 -10.59 -6.30 -28.92
C TYR A 138 -10.34 -5.23 -27.85
N ILE A 139 -9.58 -4.17 -28.16
CA ILE A 139 -9.33 -3.08 -27.22
C ILE A 139 -10.61 -2.26 -27.06
N ASN A 140 -11.15 -2.25 -25.85
CA ASN A 140 -12.28 -1.41 -25.48
C ASN A 140 -11.88 -0.44 -24.36
N PRO A 141 -11.67 0.85 -24.66
CA PRO A 141 -11.29 1.86 -23.65
C PRO A 141 -12.34 2.03 -22.55
N ILE A 142 -13.62 1.78 -22.88
CA ILE A 142 -14.73 1.89 -21.92
C ILE A 142 -14.63 0.76 -20.88
N GLU A 143 -14.05 -0.38 -21.23
CA GLU A 143 -13.92 -1.51 -20.32
C GLU A 143 -13.02 -1.18 -19.12
N ALA A 144 -11.99 -0.35 -19.30
CA ALA A 144 -11.18 0.14 -18.19
C ALA A 144 -12.01 0.97 -17.19
N LEU A 145 -12.91 1.82 -17.71
CA LEU A 145 -13.83 2.60 -16.88
C LEU A 145 -14.86 1.69 -16.19
N ASN A 146 -15.41 0.71 -16.90
CA ASN A 146 -16.37 -0.24 -16.32
C ASN A 146 -15.74 -1.03 -15.17
N LYS A 147 -14.50 -1.52 -15.35
CA LYS A 147 -13.74 -2.21 -14.32
C LYS A 147 -13.45 -1.30 -13.12
N PHE A 148 -13.10 -0.04 -13.37
CA PHE A 148 -12.91 0.93 -12.30
C PHE A 148 -14.20 1.19 -11.52
N LEU A 149 -15.34 1.34 -12.21
CA LEU A 149 -16.64 1.56 -11.58
C LEU A 149 -17.18 0.30 -10.87
N ALA A 150 -16.72 -0.88 -11.27
CA ALA A 150 -17.03 -2.15 -10.62
C ALA A 150 -16.24 -2.38 -9.31
N LEU A 151 -15.20 -1.57 -9.04
CA LEU A 151 -14.46 -1.65 -7.79
C LEU A 151 -15.35 -1.30 -6.61
N SER A 152 -15.28 -2.11 -5.55
CA SER A 152 -15.98 -1.80 -4.31
C SER A 152 -15.41 -0.53 -3.68
N PRO A 153 -16.24 0.29 -2.99
CA PRO A 153 -15.75 1.45 -2.26
C PRO A 153 -14.66 1.11 -1.23
N PHE A 154 -14.71 -0.10 -0.66
CA PHE A 154 -13.69 -0.59 0.28
C PHE A 154 -12.36 -0.90 -0.40
N ALA A 155 -12.37 -1.41 -1.64
CA ALA A 155 -11.14 -1.62 -2.40
C ALA A 155 -10.45 -0.28 -2.72
N ILE A 156 -11.24 0.73 -3.11
CA ILE A 156 -10.73 2.09 -3.35
C ILE A 156 -10.18 2.69 -2.06
N GLY A 157 -10.95 2.62 -0.96
CA GLY A 157 -10.52 3.13 0.35
C GLY A 157 -9.26 2.43 0.87
N TYR A 158 -9.17 1.11 0.70
CA TYR A 158 -7.99 0.33 1.02
C TYR A 158 -6.78 0.77 0.18
N ALA A 159 -6.92 0.93 -1.14
CA ALA A 159 -5.82 1.36 -1.99
C ALA A 159 -5.25 2.72 -1.55
N PHE A 160 -6.11 3.68 -1.20
CA PHE A 160 -5.66 4.97 -0.67
C PHE A 160 -4.96 4.85 0.68
N LEU A 161 -5.54 4.07 1.61
CA LEU A 161 -4.97 3.87 2.93
C LEU A 161 -3.62 3.14 2.85
N ASN A 162 -3.53 2.11 2.02
CA ASN A 162 -2.31 1.37 1.78
C ASN A 162 -1.23 2.27 1.15
N GLY A 163 -1.58 3.07 0.14
CA GLY A 163 -0.66 4.05 -0.44
C GLY A 163 -0.14 5.05 0.58
N PHE A 164 -1.00 5.53 1.49
CA PHE A 164 -0.58 6.38 2.61
C PHE A 164 0.45 5.67 3.51
N TYR A 165 0.21 4.41 3.87
CA TYR A 165 1.14 3.63 4.69
C TYR A 165 2.51 3.49 4.01
N GLU A 166 2.51 3.14 2.72
CA GLU A 166 3.74 2.97 1.94
C GLU A 166 4.55 4.26 1.86
N GLU A 167 3.91 5.38 1.55
CA GLU A 167 4.60 6.66 1.37
C GLU A 167 5.08 7.25 2.70
N PHE A 168 4.31 7.10 3.77
CA PHE A 168 4.66 7.66 5.08
C PHE A 168 5.80 6.90 5.77
N PHE A 169 5.97 5.59 5.49
CA PHE A 169 6.97 4.76 6.16
C PHE A 169 8.14 4.32 5.27
N PHE A 170 7.93 4.09 3.97
CA PHE A 170 9.03 3.67 3.08
C PHE A 170 9.79 4.84 2.48
N LEU A 171 9.14 5.99 2.28
CA LEU A 171 9.78 7.17 1.67
C LEU A 171 10.26 8.22 2.67
N GLY A 172 9.96 8.03 3.97
CA GLY A 172 10.59 8.72 5.10
C GLY A 172 10.53 10.26 5.03
N PHE A 173 9.48 10.84 5.62
CA PHE A 173 9.44 12.28 5.93
C PHE A 173 10.05 12.61 7.29
#